data_AF-A0A3A8HFS5-F1
#
_entry.id   AF-A0A3A8HFS5-F1
#
_cell.length_a   1.000
_cell.length_b   1.000
_cell.length_c   1.000
_cell.angle_alpha   90.00
_cell.angle_beta   90.00
_cell.angle_gamma   90.00
#
_symmetry.space_group_name_H-M   'P 1'
#
loop_
_entity.id
_entity.type
_entity.pdbx_description
1 polymer ?
#
loop_
_entity_poly.entity_id
_entity_poly.type
_entity_poly.pdbx_seq_one_letter_code
_entity_poly.pdbx_strand_id
1 'polypeptide(L)'
;MLSMVAPYPHDRVPRGEVLSPELLAELTSRHGVSAWTGTGGLYGTREVVRAARSTLRRRLGRVARRLMFLGSERARMLGRWLPRLPLGLGAKLTPQARTLANVVSVLEGVPTQMALPLAYWKSGQRPPDGAPLNPRADGCGLLWTSPLVPMVPEFDRADPDESARALACQQELLDTCRREGFLPYRVGTHTMRWLAEQSPQAWRLTEHLKRALDPRQVLAPERYSSL
;
A
#
# COMPACT_ATOMS: atom_id res chain seq x y z
N MET A 1 -0.23 -1.83 7.32
CA MET A 1 -1.11 -2.85 7.96
C MET A 1 -2.02 -2.23 9.00
N LEU A 2 -1.51 -1.44 9.96
CA LEU A 2 -2.37 -0.77 10.95
C LEU A 2 -3.47 0.08 10.28
N SER A 3 -3.11 0.83 9.23
CA SER A 3 -4.05 1.63 8.42
C SER A 3 -5.15 0.87 7.69
N MET A 4 -5.06 -0.46 7.64
CA MET A 4 -6.07 -1.32 7.00
C MET A 4 -7.00 -2.00 8.01
N VAL A 5 -6.65 -2.00 9.29
CA VAL A 5 -7.33 -2.80 10.33
C VAL A 5 -7.79 -2.00 11.55
N ALA A 6 -7.39 -0.74 11.64
CA ALA A 6 -7.78 0.19 12.70
C ALA A 6 -8.10 1.57 12.11
N PRO A 7 -9.09 2.30 12.64
CA PRO A 7 -9.32 3.70 12.27
C PRO A 7 -8.14 4.59 12.71
N TYR A 8 -7.98 5.74 12.06
CA TYR A 8 -6.97 6.72 12.47
C TYR A 8 -7.42 7.44 13.77
N PRO A 9 -6.55 7.57 14.78
CA PRO A 9 -6.92 8.11 16.10
C PRO A 9 -6.87 9.65 16.11
N HIS A 10 -7.81 10.31 15.42
CA HIS A 10 -7.90 11.78 15.31
C HIS A 10 -7.97 12.51 16.66
N ASP A 11 -8.55 11.87 17.67
CA ASP A 11 -8.69 12.39 19.03
C ASP A 11 -7.37 12.40 19.81
N ARG A 12 -6.38 11.63 19.35
CA ARG A 12 -5.09 11.43 20.04
C ARG A 12 -3.89 11.94 19.25
N VAL A 13 -4.08 12.34 18.01
CA VAL A 13 -3.01 12.89 17.15
C VAL A 13 -3.41 14.29 16.73
N PRO A 14 -2.76 15.34 17.25
CA PRO A 14 -2.97 16.70 16.80
C PRO A 14 -2.79 16.82 15.29
N ARG A 15 -3.54 17.72 14.68
CA ARG A 15 -3.49 17.95 13.24
C ARG A 15 -2.07 18.35 12.81
N GLY A 16 -1.54 17.66 11.81
CA GLY A 16 -0.18 17.88 11.30
C GLY A 16 0.94 17.16 12.03
N GLU A 17 0.65 16.48 13.14
CA GLU A 17 1.61 15.63 13.85
C GLU A 17 1.62 14.19 13.32
N VAL A 18 2.68 13.46 13.67
CA VAL A 18 2.80 12.03 13.39
C VAL A 18 2.37 11.19 14.59
N LEU A 19 2.01 9.93 14.35
CA LEU A 19 1.77 8.97 15.44
C LEU A 19 3.04 8.83 16.29
N SER A 20 2.93 9.10 17.59
CA SER A 20 4.05 8.89 18.50
C SER A 20 4.44 7.40 18.54
N PRO A 21 5.72 7.06 18.81
CA PRO A 21 6.15 5.67 18.94
C PRO A 21 5.33 4.87 19.95
N GLU A 22 4.93 5.50 21.06
CA GLU A 22 4.15 4.90 22.14
C GLU A 22 2.71 4.60 21.67
N LEU A 23 2.07 5.56 21.00
CA LEU A 23 0.74 5.38 20.43
C LEU A 23 0.74 4.31 19.34
N LEU A 24 1.76 4.29 18.49
CA LEU A 24 1.93 3.25 17.46
C LEU A 24 2.11 1.86 18.10
N ALA A 25 2.92 1.74 19.15
CA ALA A 25 3.12 0.49 19.88
C ALA A 25 1.82 0.00 20.56
N GLU A 26 1.05 0.91 21.14
CA GLU A 26 -0.25 0.60 21.74
C GLU A 26 -1.23 0.07 20.69
N LEU A 27 -1.41 0.79 19.57
CA LEU A 27 -2.36 0.42 18.52
C LEU A 27 -1.97 -0.90 17.83
N THR A 28 -0.67 -1.08 17.55
CA THR A 28 -0.18 -2.34 16.96
C THR A 28 -0.39 -3.52 17.89
N SER A 29 -0.12 -3.37 19.20
CA SER A 29 -0.41 -4.39 20.21
C SER A 29 -1.90 -4.73 20.29
N ARG A 30 -2.75 -3.71 20.40
CA ARG A 30 -4.22 -3.84 20.51
C ARG A 30 -4.84 -4.58 19.32
N HIS A 31 -4.36 -4.30 18.12
CA HIS A 31 -4.87 -4.91 16.88
C HIS A 31 -4.10 -6.17 16.45
N GLY A 32 -3.10 -6.60 17.23
CA GLY A 32 -2.29 -7.78 16.93
C GLY A 32 -1.47 -7.65 15.64
N VAL A 33 -1.10 -6.43 15.28
CA VAL A 33 -0.31 -6.11 14.09
C VAL A 33 1.17 -6.12 14.46
N SER A 34 1.98 -6.90 13.75
CA SER A 34 3.43 -6.84 13.91
C SER A 34 4.03 -5.67 13.14
N ALA A 35 5.19 -5.18 13.60
CA ALA A 35 5.95 -4.14 12.90
C ALA A 35 6.27 -4.53 11.44
N TRP A 36 6.53 -5.82 11.21
CA TRP A 36 6.76 -6.39 9.88
C TRP A 36 5.82 -7.56 9.63
N THR A 37 5.18 -7.57 8.46
CA THR A 37 4.42 -8.71 7.95
C THR A 37 4.87 -9.02 6.53
N GLY A 38 5.38 -10.23 6.32
CA GLY A 38 5.68 -10.75 4.99
C GLY A 38 4.51 -11.59 4.46
N THR A 39 4.18 -11.40 3.18
CA THR A 39 3.13 -12.16 2.49
C THR A 39 3.67 -12.60 1.13
N GLY A 40 3.35 -13.83 0.71
CA GLY A 40 3.77 -14.38 -0.58
C GLY A 40 3.00 -15.63 -0.97
N GLY A 41 3.05 -15.98 -2.25
CA GLY A 41 2.40 -17.16 -2.81
C GLY A 41 3.39 -18.30 -3.09
N LEU A 42 2.92 -19.53 -2.92
CA LEU A 42 3.62 -20.74 -3.37
C LEU A 42 2.75 -21.44 -4.41
N TYR A 43 3.24 -21.54 -5.64
CA TYR A 43 2.51 -22.09 -6.78
C TYR A 43 3.25 -23.33 -7.30
N GLY A 44 2.51 -24.37 -7.66
CA GLY A 44 3.07 -25.62 -8.19
C GLY A 44 2.33 -26.85 -7.70
N THR A 45 2.91 -28.02 -7.97
CA THR A 45 2.35 -29.30 -7.50
C THR A 45 2.44 -29.42 -5.98
N ARG A 46 1.69 -30.37 -5.41
CA ARG A 46 1.67 -30.59 -3.95
C ARG A 46 3.06 -30.90 -3.40
N GLU A 47 3.87 -31.65 -4.15
CA GLU A 47 5.23 -32.05 -3.81
C GLU A 47 6.15 -30.83 -3.75
N VAL A 48 6.12 -29.98 -4.79
CA VAL A 48 6.92 -28.75 -4.87
C VAL A 48 6.57 -27.79 -3.74
N VAL A 49 5.27 -27.53 -3.53
CA VAL A 49 4.81 -26.64 -2.46
C VAL A 49 5.20 -27.20 -1.08
N ARG A 50 5.09 -28.52 -0.87
CA ARG A 50 5.50 -29.15 0.38
C ARG A 50 7.00 -28.97 0.64
N ALA A 51 7.84 -29.17 -0.37
CA ALA A 51 9.28 -28.96 -0.28
C ALA A 51 9.63 -27.49 0.04
N ALA A 52 9.03 -26.55 -0.69
CA ALA A 52 9.23 -25.11 -0.43
C ALA A 52 8.82 -24.70 0.99
N ARG A 53 7.67 -25.19 1.48
CA ARG A 53 7.21 -24.95 2.86
C ARG A 53 8.20 -25.47 3.91
N SER A 54 8.80 -26.65 3.67
CA SER A 54 9.81 -27.22 4.55
C SER A 54 11.06 -26.34 4.64
N THR A 55 11.55 -25.86 3.49
CA THR A 55 12.69 -24.94 3.43
C THR A 55 12.39 -23.62 4.14
N LEU A 56 11.22 -23.02 3.89
CA LEU A 56 10.81 -21.77 4.53
C LEU A 56 10.70 -21.91 6.04
N ARG A 57 10.12 -23.01 6.54
CA ARG A 57 10.07 -23.28 8.00
C ARG A 57 11.47 -23.34 8.60
N ARG A 58 12.41 -24.02 7.95
CA ARG A 58 13.78 -24.18 8.44
C ARG A 58 14.56 -22.87 8.46
N ARG A 59 14.39 -22.05 7.42
CA ARG A 59 15.13 -20.77 7.26
C ARG A 59 14.49 -19.63 8.05
N LEU A 60 13.18 -19.47 7.93
CA LEU A 60 12.46 -18.33 8.53
C LEU A 60 11.95 -18.61 9.94
N GLY A 61 11.80 -19.88 10.35
CA GLY A 61 11.25 -20.21 11.67
C GLY A 61 12.08 -19.70 12.86
N ARG A 62 13.36 -19.36 12.63
CA ARG A 62 14.25 -18.78 13.66
C ARG A 62 14.19 -17.26 13.74
N VAL A 63 13.64 -16.60 12.71
CA VAL A 63 13.61 -15.13 12.58
C VAL A 63 12.18 -14.62 12.71
N ALA A 64 11.22 -15.32 12.12
CA ALA A 64 9.82 -14.94 12.14
C ALA A 64 9.14 -15.41 13.43
N ARG A 65 8.59 -14.46 14.20
CA ARG A 65 7.74 -14.77 15.37
C ARG A 65 6.52 -15.61 15.02
N ARG A 66 5.98 -15.46 13.82
CA ARG A 66 4.83 -16.22 13.32
C ARG A 66 5.02 -16.53 11.84
N LEU A 67 4.89 -17.81 11.48
CA LEU A 67 4.95 -18.27 10.10
C LEU A 67 3.70 -19.10 9.78
N MET A 68 2.86 -18.59 8.89
CA MET A 68 1.59 -19.20 8.51
C MET A 68 1.61 -19.61 7.04
N PHE A 69 0.99 -20.75 6.75
CA PHE A 69 0.78 -21.23 5.38
C PHE A 69 -0.71 -21.50 5.20
N LEU A 70 -1.36 -20.71 4.37
CA LEU A 70 -2.77 -20.83 4.08
C LEU A 70 -2.97 -21.04 2.58
N GLY A 71 -3.79 -22.02 2.24
CA GLY A 71 -4.29 -22.20 0.88
C GLY A 71 -5.74 -21.75 0.79
N SER A 72 -6.21 -21.56 -0.43
CA SER A 72 -7.52 -21.03 -0.81
C SER A 72 -8.69 -21.78 -0.19
N GLU A 73 -8.64 -23.12 -0.20
CA GLU A 73 -9.70 -23.93 0.41
C GLU A 73 -9.81 -23.73 1.92
N ARG A 74 -8.66 -23.65 2.62
CA ARG A 74 -8.64 -23.44 4.07
C ARG A 74 -9.09 -22.03 4.43
N ALA A 75 -8.71 -21.03 3.64
CA ALA A 75 -9.17 -19.65 3.81
C ALA A 75 -10.70 -19.54 3.69
N ARG A 76 -11.25 -20.16 2.65
CA ARG A 76 -12.70 -20.20 2.38
C ARG A 76 -13.46 -20.98 3.45
N MET A 77 -12.91 -22.10 3.92
CA MET A 77 -13.47 -22.81 5.07
C MET A 77 -13.48 -21.92 6.32
N LEU A 78 -12.36 -21.29 6.67
CA LEU A 78 -12.28 -20.40 7.84
C LEU A 78 -13.39 -19.34 7.78
N GLY A 79 -13.53 -18.64 6.65
CA GLY A 79 -14.56 -17.61 6.47
C GLY A 79 -16.00 -18.12 6.63
N ARG A 80 -16.27 -19.39 6.29
CA ARG A 80 -17.60 -20.00 6.41
C ARG A 80 -17.93 -20.43 7.85
N TRP A 81 -16.93 -20.87 8.60
CA TRP A 81 -17.12 -21.44 9.94
C TRP A 81 -16.92 -20.43 11.08
N LEU A 82 -16.05 -19.43 10.91
CA LEU A 82 -15.78 -18.42 11.95
C LEU A 82 -17.02 -17.68 12.47
N PRO A 83 -17.95 -17.21 11.61
CA PRO A 83 -19.15 -16.50 12.07
C PRO A 83 -20.11 -17.37 12.89
N ARG A 84 -19.95 -18.70 12.83
CA ARG A 84 -20.81 -19.68 13.51
C ARG A 84 -20.27 -20.09 14.89
N LEU A 85 -19.13 -19.56 15.31
CA LEU A 85 -18.57 -19.84 16.64
C LEU A 85 -19.40 -19.13 17.73
N PRO A 86 -19.84 -19.85 18.78
CA PRO A 86 -20.56 -19.24 19.89
C PRO A 86 -19.66 -18.28 20.70
N LEU A 87 -20.28 -17.44 21.54
CA LEU A 87 -19.64 -16.52 22.50
C LEU A 87 -18.87 -15.32 21.89
N GLY A 88 -19.20 -14.86 20.68
CA GLY A 88 -18.62 -13.62 20.12
C GLY A 88 -17.13 -13.70 19.77
N LEU A 89 -16.48 -14.84 20.01
CA LEU A 89 -15.11 -15.16 19.58
C LEU A 89 -14.99 -15.09 18.06
N GLY A 90 -16.03 -15.56 17.34
CA GLY A 90 -16.14 -15.43 15.89
C GLY A 90 -16.13 -13.97 15.43
N ALA A 91 -16.89 -13.09 16.09
CA ALA A 91 -16.98 -11.68 15.74
C ALA A 91 -15.63 -10.94 15.89
N LYS A 92 -14.84 -11.26 16.92
CA LYS A 92 -13.50 -10.67 17.12
C LYS A 92 -12.48 -11.11 16.06
N LEU A 93 -12.58 -12.33 15.55
CA LEU A 93 -11.63 -12.90 14.59
C LEU A 93 -12.05 -12.72 13.13
N THR A 94 -13.30 -12.37 12.87
CA THR A 94 -13.86 -12.17 11.52
C THR A 94 -13.12 -11.11 10.69
N PRO A 95 -12.75 -9.92 11.22
CA PRO A 95 -12.02 -8.92 10.45
C PRO A 95 -10.66 -9.42 9.95
N GLN A 96 -9.90 -10.10 10.82
CA GLN A 96 -8.60 -10.68 10.48
C GLN A 96 -8.73 -11.80 9.44
N ALA A 97 -9.76 -12.64 9.57
CA ALA A 97 -10.06 -13.69 8.59
C ALA A 97 -10.42 -13.12 7.22
N ARG A 98 -11.18 -12.03 7.16
CA ARG A 98 -11.51 -11.31 5.91
C ARG A 98 -10.26 -10.74 5.24
N THR A 99 -9.38 -10.07 5.99
CA THR A 99 -8.11 -9.56 5.46
C THR A 99 -7.26 -10.69 4.88
N LEU A 100 -7.18 -11.83 5.57
CA LEU A 100 -6.45 -13.00 5.11
C LEU A 100 -7.05 -13.63 3.85
N ALA A 101 -8.38 -13.68 3.73
CA ALA A 101 -9.06 -14.13 2.52
C ALA A 101 -8.81 -13.18 1.32
N ASN A 102 -8.81 -11.87 1.56
CA ASN A 102 -8.49 -10.88 0.53
C ASN A 102 -7.04 -11.00 0.04
N VAL A 103 -6.08 -11.21 0.96
CA VAL A 103 -4.68 -11.47 0.63
C VAL A 103 -4.57 -12.70 -0.29
N VAL A 104 -5.24 -13.80 0.06
CA VAL A 104 -5.24 -15.01 -0.76
C VAL A 104 -5.83 -14.72 -2.15
N SER A 105 -6.96 -14.03 -2.20
CA SER A 105 -7.61 -13.66 -3.47
C SER A 105 -6.67 -12.85 -4.38
N VAL A 106 -5.94 -11.87 -3.83
CA VAL A 106 -4.96 -11.09 -4.59
C VAL A 106 -3.82 -11.96 -5.12
N LEU A 107 -3.31 -12.89 -4.31
CA LEU A 107 -2.27 -13.83 -4.74
C LEU A 107 -2.77 -14.79 -5.84
N GLU A 108 -4.06 -15.11 -5.84
CA GLU A 108 -4.71 -15.89 -6.91
C GLU A 108 -5.06 -15.06 -8.15
N GLY A 109 -4.75 -13.76 -8.16
CA GLY A 109 -5.08 -12.87 -9.27
C GLY A 109 -6.57 -12.48 -9.32
N VAL A 110 -7.34 -12.74 -8.26
CA VAL A 110 -8.71 -12.26 -8.13
C VAL A 110 -8.69 -10.80 -7.65
N PRO A 111 -9.21 -9.84 -8.44
CA PRO A 111 -9.22 -8.44 -8.06
C PRO A 111 -9.99 -8.20 -6.76
N THR A 112 -9.45 -7.36 -5.88
CA THR A 112 -10.13 -6.95 -4.64
C THR A 112 -9.93 -5.46 -4.37
N GLN A 113 -10.79 -4.89 -3.54
CA GLN A 113 -10.70 -3.51 -3.07
C GLN A 113 -9.92 -3.37 -1.75
N MET A 114 -9.15 -4.39 -1.35
CA MET A 114 -8.57 -4.46 0.00
C MET A 114 -7.61 -3.31 0.33
N ALA A 115 -6.99 -2.69 -0.67
CA ALA A 115 -6.06 -1.57 -0.51
C ALA A 115 -6.74 -0.19 -0.55
N LEU A 116 -7.98 -0.09 -1.05
CA LEU A 116 -8.69 1.20 -1.13
C LEU A 116 -8.85 1.89 0.24
N PRO A 117 -9.11 1.18 1.36
CA PRO A 117 -9.19 1.82 2.68
C PRO A 117 -7.96 2.64 3.09
N LEU A 118 -6.77 2.38 2.50
CA LEU A 118 -5.57 3.19 2.77
C LEU A 118 -5.77 4.66 2.41
N ALA A 119 -6.49 4.95 1.31
CA ALA A 119 -6.78 6.34 0.92
C ALA A 119 -7.67 7.08 1.92
N TYR A 120 -8.45 6.33 2.71
CA TYR A 120 -9.43 6.88 3.64
C TYR A 120 -8.90 6.99 5.06
N TRP A 121 -7.79 6.30 5.38
CA TRP A 121 -7.38 6.07 6.77
C TRP A 121 -7.27 7.38 7.53
N LYS A 122 -6.52 8.34 6.98
CA LYS A 122 -6.32 9.64 7.60
C LYS A 122 -7.51 10.59 7.46
N SER A 123 -8.34 10.47 6.42
CA SER A 123 -9.53 11.32 6.29
C SER A 123 -10.65 10.92 7.26
N GLY A 124 -10.68 9.65 7.70
CA GLY A 124 -11.76 9.07 8.51
C GLY A 124 -13.12 8.94 7.80
N GLN A 125 -13.33 9.63 6.68
CA GLN A 125 -14.59 9.72 5.94
C GLN A 125 -14.80 8.51 5.02
N ARG A 126 -15.16 7.36 5.59
CA ARG A 126 -15.47 6.16 4.81
C ARG A 126 -16.97 6.09 4.47
N PRO A 127 -17.34 5.76 3.22
CA PRO A 127 -18.71 5.40 2.88
C PRO A 127 -19.25 4.24 3.74
N PRO A 128 -20.58 4.11 3.89
CA PRO A 128 -21.19 2.99 4.61
C PRO A 128 -20.72 1.63 4.11
N ASP A 129 -20.70 0.62 5.00
CA ASP A 129 -20.27 -0.73 4.65
C ASP A 129 -21.05 -1.28 3.44
N GLY A 130 -20.32 -1.68 2.40
CA GLY A 130 -20.90 -2.21 1.16
C GLY A 130 -21.10 -1.17 0.04
N ALA A 131 -20.98 0.13 0.34
CA ALA A 131 -20.95 1.16 -0.69
C ALA A 131 -19.62 1.12 -1.49
N PRO A 132 -19.63 1.49 -2.79
CA PRO A 132 -18.41 1.58 -3.58
C PRO A 132 -17.50 2.68 -3.03
N LEU A 133 -16.21 2.37 -2.88
CA LEU A 133 -15.19 3.32 -2.46
C LEU A 133 -14.72 4.15 -3.66
N ASN A 134 -14.83 5.49 -3.59
CA ASN A 134 -14.34 6.40 -4.63
C ASN A 134 -13.56 7.58 -4.02
N PRO A 135 -12.23 7.47 -3.85
CA PRO A 135 -11.44 8.48 -3.15
C PRO A 135 -11.58 9.89 -3.73
N ARG A 136 -11.78 10.00 -5.06
CA ARG A 136 -11.99 11.29 -5.72
C ARG A 136 -13.31 11.94 -5.31
N ALA A 137 -14.40 11.18 -5.24
CA ALA A 137 -15.71 11.70 -4.85
C ALA A 137 -15.77 11.94 -3.33
N ASP A 138 -15.06 11.11 -2.57
CA ASP A 138 -15.06 11.11 -1.10
C ASP A 138 -14.03 12.09 -0.50
N GLY A 139 -13.32 12.86 -1.34
CA GLY A 139 -12.40 13.92 -0.88
C GLY A 139 -11.12 13.42 -0.20
N CYS A 140 -10.79 12.13 -0.31
CA CYS A 140 -9.63 11.51 0.31
C CYS A 140 -8.58 11.04 -0.71
N GLY A 141 -7.39 10.66 -0.26
CA GLY A 141 -6.31 10.30 -1.18
C GLY A 141 -5.04 9.75 -0.54
N LEU A 142 -4.14 9.32 -1.40
CA LEU A 142 -2.79 8.90 -1.05
C LEU A 142 -1.79 9.45 -2.08
N LEU A 143 -0.61 9.83 -1.61
CA LEU A 143 0.49 10.22 -2.49
C LEU A 143 1.42 9.02 -2.56
N TRP A 144 1.55 8.45 -3.74
CA TRP A 144 2.39 7.28 -3.93
C TRP A 144 3.83 7.71 -4.26
N THR A 145 4.76 7.34 -3.40
CA THR A 145 6.20 7.40 -3.70
C THR A 145 6.72 5.97 -3.79
N SER A 146 7.40 5.64 -4.89
CA SER A 146 8.04 4.33 -5.06
C SER A 146 9.52 4.49 -5.28
N PRO A 147 10.30 4.84 -4.23
CA PRO A 147 11.73 4.63 -4.29
C PRO A 147 11.98 3.13 -4.46
N LEU A 148 13.19 2.74 -4.88
CA LEU A 148 13.62 1.33 -4.85
C LEU A 148 13.70 0.76 -3.41
N VAL A 149 13.29 1.56 -2.42
CA VAL A 149 13.01 1.21 -1.01
C VAL A 149 11.62 1.78 -0.66
N PRO A 150 10.71 1.05 0.03
CA PRO A 150 9.30 1.44 0.14
C PRO A 150 9.03 2.59 1.11
N MET A 151 8.35 3.67 0.68
CA MET A 151 7.80 4.74 1.53
C MET A 151 6.57 5.41 0.88
N VAL A 152 5.43 5.47 1.57
CA VAL A 152 4.17 6.06 1.07
C VAL A 152 3.60 7.05 2.08
N PRO A 153 3.47 8.37 1.77
CA PRO A 153 2.76 9.32 2.62
C PRO A 153 1.23 9.23 2.48
N GLU A 154 0.54 9.15 3.63
CA GLU A 154 -0.91 9.25 3.74
C GLU A 154 -1.29 10.65 4.28
N PHE A 155 -2.28 11.32 3.69
CA PHE A 155 -2.66 12.70 4.04
C PHE A 155 -4.15 12.97 3.76
N ASP A 156 -4.76 13.93 4.45
CA ASP A 156 -6.09 14.43 4.10
C ASP A 156 -5.99 15.45 2.95
N ARG A 157 -6.65 15.15 1.82
CA ARG A 157 -6.63 16.00 0.63
C ARG A 157 -7.49 17.26 0.80
N ALA A 158 -8.51 17.22 1.65
CA ALA A 158 -9.36 18.39 1.92
C ALA A 158 -8.64 19.45 2.76
N ASP A 159 -7.52 19.07 3.39
CA ASP A 159 -6.66 19.94 4.18
C ASP A 159 -5.50 20.49 3.31
N PRO A 160 -5.49 21.80 3.01
CA PRO A 160 -4.42 22.42 2.22
C PRO A 160 -3.04 22.33 2.89
N ASP A 161 -2.97 22.42 4.21
CA ASP A 161 -1.72 22.41 4.96
C ASP A 161 -1.13 20.99 4.99
N GLU A 162 -1.97 19.97 5.18
CA GLU A 162 -1.53 18.58 5.06
C GLU A 162 -1.10 18.23 3.65
N SER A 163 -1.84 18.70 2.64
CA SER A 163 -1.49 18.50 1.24
C SER A 163 -0.13 19.13 0.92
N ALA A 164 0.13 20.35 1.40
CA ALA A 164 1.42 21.02 1.25
C ALA A 164 2.56 20.26 1.95
N ARG A 165 2.35 19.82 3.21
CA ARG A 165 3.35 19.01 3.93
C ARG A 165 3.63 17.68 3.23
N ALA A 166 2.61 17.01 2.70
CA ALA A 166 2.79 15.74 1.99
C ALA A 166 3.61 15.90 0.70
N LEU A 167 3.38 16.98 -0.05
CA LEU A 167 4.17 17.33 -1.23
C LEU A 167 5.62 17.67 -0.86
N ALA A 168 5.83 18.47 0.18
CA ALA A 168 7.16 18.82 0.66
C ALA A 168 7.95 17.58 1.13
N CYS A 169 7.32 16.71 1.91
CA CYS A 169 7.90 15.45 2.36
C CYS A 169 8.28 14.54 1.17
N GLN A 170 7.41 14.44 0.16
CA GLN A 170 7.72 13.67 -1.03
C GLN A 170 8.91 14.26 -1.80
N GLN A 171 8.97 15.58 -1.96
CA GLN A 171 10.07 16.24 -2.66
C GLN A 171 11.41 15.98 -1.95
N GLU A 172 11.47 16.20 -0.63
CA GLU A 172 12.67 15.96 0.18
C GLU A 172 13.11 14.49 0.10
N LEU A 173 12.15 13.57 0.14
CA LEU A 173 12.40 12.14 0.00
C LEU A 173 13.01 11.81 -1.36
N LEU A 174 12.44 12.32 -2.44
CA LEU A 174 12.94 12.08 -3.80
C LEU A 174 14.35 12.63 -4.00
N ASP A 175 14.61 13.83 -3.51
CA ASP A 175 15.94 14.45 -3.55
C ASP A 175 16.97 13.65 -2.74
N THR A 176 16.57 13.14 -1.57
CA THR A 176 17.41 12.27 -0.74
C THR A 176 17.71 10.94 -1.44
N CYS A 177 16.68 10.25 -1.92
CA CYS A 177 16.84 9.00 -2.64
C CYS A 177 17.72 9.18 -3.88
N ARG A 178 17.56 10.27 -4.62
CA ARG A 178 18.44 10.61 -5.75
C ARG A 178 19.90 10.76 -5.33
N ARG A 179 20.20 11.50 -4.25
CA ARG A 179 21.58 11.66 -3.74
C ARG A 179 22.22 10.32 -3.40
N GLU A 180 21.43 9.39 -2.87
CA GLU A 180 21.84 8.02 -2.55
C GLU A 180 21.83 7.07 -3.77
N GLY A 181 21.50 7.55 -4.97
CA GLY A 181 21.49 6.75 -6.20
C GLY A 181 20.21 5.93 -6.43
N PHE A 182 19.16 6.13 -5.64
CA PHE A 182 17.86 5.45 -5.76
C PHE A 182 16.84 6.32 -6.50
N LEU A 183 16.82 6.25 -7.83
CA LEU A 183 15.76 6.89 -8.62
C LEU A 183 14.46 6.06 -8.59
N PRO A 184 13.28 6.70 -8.51
CA PRO A 184 12.01 5.98 -8.56
C PRO A 184 11.73 5.43 -9.96
N TYR A 185 11.14 4.24 -10.04
CA TYR A 185 10.76 3.64 -11.33
C TYR A 185 9.45 4.24 -11.90
N ARG A 186 8.59 4.77 -11.02
CA ARG A 186 7.29 5.39 -11.35
C ARG A 186 7.00 6.50 -10.36
N VAL A 187 6.37 7.57 -10.83
CA VAL A 187 6.01 8.73 -10.02
C VAL A 187 4.60 9.24 -10.35
N GLY A 188 4.06 10.09 -9.47
CA GLY A 188 2.84 10.85 -9.73
C GLY A 188 3.06 11.92 -10.80
N THR A 189 1.98 12.43 -11.41
CA THR A 189 2.03 13.39 -12.52
C THR A 189 2.80 14.66 -12.18
N HIS A 190 2.64 15.16 -10.95
CA HIS A 190 3.34 16.35 -10.44
C HIS A 190 4.85 16.18 -10.26
N THR A 191 5.34 14.93 -10.23
CA THR A 191 6.76 14.59 -10.09
C THR A 191 7.42 14.17 -11.41
N MET A 192 6.63 13.91 -12.46
CA MET A 192 7.16 13.41 -13.75
C MET A 192 8.22 14.35 -14.35
N ARG A 193 7.98 15.66 -14.28
CA ARG A 193 8.93 16.68 -14.73
C ARG A 193 10.25 16.62 -13.97
N TRP A 194 10.19 16.62 -12.63
CA TRP A 194 11.37 16.48 -11.78
C TRP A 194 12.18 15.23 -12.16
N LEU A 195 11.51 14.08 -12.40
CA LEU A 195 12.19 12.85 -12.80
C LEU A 195 12.86 12.96 -14.17
N ALA A 196 12.19 13.60 -15.14
CA ALA A 196 12.73 13.82 -16.47
C ALA A 196 14.01 14.69 -16.43
N GLU A 197 14.00 15.71 -15.58
CA GLU A 197 15.14 16.61 -15.35
C GLU A 197 16.36 15.91 -14.73
N GLN A 198 16.17 14.78 -14.03
CA GLN A 198 17.29 14.03 -13.45
C GLN A 198 18.10 13.22 -14.46
N SER A 199 17.59 13.03 -15.69
CA SER A 199 18.25 12.22 -16.72
C SER A 199 18.03 12.79 -18.12
N PRO A 200 18.42 14.06 -18.38
CA PRO A 200 18.09 14.76 -19.62
C PRO A 200 18.65 14.05 -20.86
N GLN A 201 19.79 13.37 -20.72
CA GLN A 201 20.39 12.62 -21.82
C GLN A 201 19.54 11.45 -22.27
N ALA A 202 18.92 10.71 -21.32
CA ALA A 202 18.04 9.60 -21.62
C ALA A 202 16.74 10.07 -22.28
N TRP A 203 16.22 11.22 -21.87
CA TRP A 203 14.94 11.75 -22.37
C TRP A 203 15.04 12.47 -23.72
N ARG A 204 16.22 12.95 -24.13
CA ARG A 204 16.44 13.57 -25.46
C ARG A 204 16.01 12.68 -26.64
N LEU A 205 16.28 11.37 -26.56
CA LEU A 205 15.85 10.42 -27.60
C LEU A 205 14.32 10.31 -27.62
N THR A 206 13.71 10.15 -26.45
CA THR A 206 12.25 10.08 -26.29
C THR A 206 11.57 11.32 -26.83
N GLU A 207 12.11 12.51 -26.57
CA GLU A 207 11.61 13.78 -27.08
C GLU A 207 11.71 13.89 -28.61
N HIS A 208 12.78 13.36 -29.21
CA HIS A 208 12.92 13.31 -30.66
C HIS A 208 11.85 12.38 -31.28
N LEU A 209 11.68 11.19 -30.72
CA LEU A 209 10.65 10.23 -31.15
C LEU A 209 9.24 10.82 -30.97
N LYS A 210 9.00 11.52 -29.85
CA LYS A 210 7.73 12.17 -29.55
C LYS A 210 7.37 13.22 -30.60
N ARG A 211 8.31 14.09 -30.97
CA ARG A 211 8.09 15.10 -32.03
C ARG A 211 7.83 14.48 -33.39
N ALA A 212 8.50 13.37 -33.72
CA ALA A 212 8.29 12.69 -34.99
C ALA A 212 6.91 12.01 -35.08
N LEU A 213 6.47 11.38 -33.98
CA LEU A 213 5.22 10.61 -33.94
C LEU A 213 3.99 11.46 -33.58
N ASP A 214 4.17 12.56 -32.85
CA ASP A 214 3.11 13.48 -32.45
C ASP A 214 3.55 14.95 -32.61
N PRO A 215 3.69 15.44 -33.86
CA PRO A 215 4.19 16.78 -34.14
C PRO A 215 3.31 17.90 -33.56
N ARG A 216 2.03 17.61 -33.30
CA ARG A 216 1.06 18.58 -32.74
C ARG A 216 0.89 18.44 -31.22
N GLN A 217 1.67 17.58 -30.56
CA GLN A 217 1.63 17.38 -29.10
C GLN A 217 0.23 17.06 -28.55
N VAL A 218 -0.56 16.26 -29.27
CA VAL A 218 -1.94 15.93 -28.89
C VAL A 218 -1.98 14.82 -27.84
N LEU A 219 -1.03 13.88 -27.89
CA LEU A 219 -1.07 12.66 -27.09
C LEU A 219 -0.34 12.85 -25.75
N ALA A 220 -1.06 13.24 -24.69
CA ALA A 220 -0.54 13.31 -23.32
C ALA A 220 0.79 14.11 -23.20
N PRO A 221 0.76 15.42 -23.49
CA PRO A 221 1.95 16.28 -23.36
C PRO A 221 2.52 16.23 -21.93
N GLU A 222 3.83 16.41 -21.81
CA GLU A 222 4.62 16.43 -20.57
C GLU A 222 4.66 15.11 -19.77
N ARG A 223 4.13 14.01 -20.33
CA ARG A 223 4.15 12.71 -19.66
C ARG A 223 5.56 12.11 -19.67
N TYR A 224 6.30 12.31 -18.58
CA TYR A 224 7.72 11.92 -18.39
C TYR A 224 8.71 12.62 -19.34
N SER A 225 8.26 13.62 -20.11
CA SER A 225 9.09 14.45 -20.98
C SER A 225 8.91 15.92 -20.65
N SER A 226 9.86 16.75 -21.10
CA SER A 226 9.74 18.21 -21.02
C SER A 226 8.86 18.80 -22.14
N LEU A 227 8.46 17.96 -23.11
CA LEU A 227 7.59 18.24 -24.24
C LEU A 227 6.18 17.70 -24.03
#